data_AF-A0A9W8ILF5-F1
#
_entry.id   AF-A0A9W8ILF5-F1
#
_cell.length_a   1.000
_cell.length_b   1.000
_cell.length_c   1.000
_cell.angle_alpha   90.00
_cell.angle_beta   90.00
_cell.angle_gamma   90.00
#
_symmetry.space_group_name_H-M   'P 1'
#
loop_
_entity.id
_entity.type
_entity.pdbx_description
1 polymer ?
#
loop_
_entity_poly.entity_id
_entity_poly.type
_entity_poly.pdbx_seq_one_letter_code
_entity_poly.pdbx_strand_id
1 'polypeptide(L)'
;MRVLWSVRASARHYANNTFIANVLLHRRYYKPWGATIGLELHVQLAAAQKLFSAASAKWDDPPNTNVDFIDAGLPGSMPRLNPECVSLAARAILCLNGQVQPRSSFDRKHYFYSDQPLGYQITQQRHPIGRGGFIELSQADGIDYTKRVRIHQLQLEQDTAKSVHGVYPGYILTDLNRAGVALVEIVSEPDIETATEAVYFVRKMQTLLRHTGVSSCNMEDGSLRCDVNVSVYRGDEDRLSGTRCELKNLNSLKTIRGAIEAEVSRQIELISAGHRVKQETRGFDAHSGKTVLARSKETAPDYRYMPEPDLPAVHISKDWVEHIRSSLPELPEATLSRMTRQYGLLPEDVTTMLGEPGCITFFELAAKGRDPKRVAAWITSEIFGQLSYRAQRLNDSTLTVQQFTGLLDALASNAVTSGQAKLLLIEFMDGDKRTADELIQARGWEVMSDLGRLQDLATQLLGKHPKEAAEYKAGHKRRLNFFVAKIMAATKGQARPQDVSRVLKECLDEK
;
A
#
# COMPACT_ATOMS: atom_id res chain seq x y z
N MET A 1 10.48 -60.74 -43.33
CA MET A 1 9.63 -60.54 -42.13
C MET A 1 10.20 -59.36 -41.35
N ARG A 2 10.08 -58.13 -41.86
CA ARG A 2 9.01 -57.13 -41.62
C ARG A 2 8.77 -56.75 -40.14
N VAL A 3 9.49 -55.68 -39.77
CA VAL A 3 9.10 -54.49 -38.99
C VAL A 3 8.76 -54.64 -37.50
N LEU A 4 9.74 -54.29 -36.64
CA LEU A 4 9.54 -53.77 -35.29
C LEU A 4 10.15 -52.36 -35.27
N TRP A 5 9.30 -51.34 -35.36
CA TRP A 5 9.65 -49.94 -35.19
C TRP A 5 8.73 -49.33 -34.12
N SER A 6 9.36 -48.54 -33.24
CA SER A 6 8.77 -47.36 -32.58
C SER A 6 7.57 -47.56 -31.63
N VAL A 7 7.85 -47.57 -30.32
CA VAL A 7 7.07 -46.79 -29.33
C VAL A 7 8.03 -46.23 -28.26
N ARG A 8 8.65 -45.10 -28.57
CA ARG A 8 9.30 -44.20 -27.59
C ARG A 8 8.75 -42.79 -27.79
N ALA A 9 7.43 -42.63 -27.64
CA ALA A 9 6.76 -41.33 -27.58
C ALA A 9 5.30 -41.52 -27.11
N SER A 10 5.06 -41.47 -25.79
CA SER A 10 3.69 -41.32 -25.23
C SER A 10 3.70 -40.84 -23.77
N ALA A 11 4.78 -41.00 -23.02
CA ALA A 11 4.83 -40.60 -21.61
C ALA A 11 4.91 -39.08 -21.35
N ARG A 12 4.93 -38.21 -22.39
CA ARG A 12 5.00 -36.74 -22.23
C ARG A 12 3.69 -36.00 -22.57
N HIS A 13 2.65 -36.68 -23.03
CA HIS A 13 1.37 -36.03 -23.36
C HIS A 13 0.26 -36.25 -22.32
N TYR A 14 0.47 -37.14 -21.34
CA TYR A 14 -0.47 -37.37 -20.23
C TYR A 14 -0.11 -36.59 -18.94
N ALA A 15 1.02 -35.89 -18.90
CA ALA A 15 1.44 -35.12 -17.72
C ALA A 15 0.93 -33.67 -17.72
N ASN A 16 0.51 -33.12 -18.87
CA ASN A 16 0.09 -31.72 -18.97
C ASN A 16 -1.43 -31.50 -18.86
N ASN A 17 -2.27 -32.54 -19.02
CA ASN A 17 -3.73 -32.39 -18.86
C ASN A 17 -4.22 -32.61 -17.42
N THR A 18 -3.41 -33.21 -16.54
CA THR A 18 -3.75 -33.39 -15.12
C THR A 18 -3.50 -32.14 -14.28
N PHE A 19 -2.71 -31.19 -14.78
CA PHE A 19 -2.46 -29.92 -14.10
C PHE A 19 -3.58 -28.90 -14.35
N ILE A 20 -4.15 -28.89 -15.56
CA ILE A 20 -5.25 -27.98 -15.93
C ILE A 20 -6.60 -28.49 -15.40
N ALA A 21 -6.79 -29.82 -15.28
CA ALA A 21 -8.00 -30.39 -14.69
C ALA A 21 -8.07 -30.20 -13.14
N ASN A 22 -6.93 -30.10 -12.45
CA ASN A 22 -6.91 -29.89 -11.00
C ASN A 22 -7.13 -28.42 -10.57
N VAL A 23 -6.95 -27.46 -11.47
CA VAL A 23 -7.22 -26.04 -11.20
C VAL A 23 -8.71 -25.71 -11.32
N LEU A 24 -9.47 -26.48 -12.11
CA LEU A 24 -10.91 -26.23 -12.33
C LEU A 24 -11.86 -27.08 -11.46
N LEU A 25 -11.33 -28.05 -10.69
CA LEU A 25 -12.13 -28.91 -9.79
C LEU A 25 -12.16 -28.44 -8.32
N HIS A 26 -11.55 -27.30 -8.00
CA HIS A 26 -11.45 -26.78 -6.62
C HIS A 26 -12.75 -26.17 -6.04
N ARG A 27 -13.91 -26.38 -6.67
CA ARG A 27 -15.14 -25.66 -6.28
C ARG A 27 -16.36 -26.48 -5.89
N ARG A 28 -16.38 -27.83 -5.88
CA ARG A 28 -17.67 -28.50 -5.57
C ARG A 28 -17.75 -29.93 -5.01
N TYR A 29 -16.66 -30.54 -4.54
CA TYR A 29 -16.78 -31.82 -3.82
C TYR A 29 -15.92 -31.80 -2.55
N TYR A 30 -16.61 -31.84 -1.40
CA TYR A 30 -16.13 -32.02 -0.03
C TYR A 30 -14.65 -31.67 0.22
N LYS A 31 -14.36 -30.41 0.57
CA LYS A 31 -13.22 -30.19 1.47
C LYS A 31 -13.62 -30.86 2.80
N PRO A 32 -12.89 -31.87 3.30
CA PRO A 32 -13.23 -32.46 4.60
C PRO A 32 -13.12 -31.46 5.75
N TRP A 33 -12.43 -30.33 5.52
CA TRP A 33 -12.18 -29.29 6.52
C TRP A 33 -12.41 -27.87 5.96
N GLY A 34 -12.99 -27.01 6.77
CA GLY A 34 -13.02 -25.56 6.60
C GLY A 34 -12.26 -24.86 7.72
N ALA A 35 -11.90 -23.59 7.51
CA ALA A 35 -11.29 -22.75 8.52
C ALA A 35 -12.12 -21.47 8.69
N THR A 36 -12.21 -21.00 9.92
CA THR A 36 -12.86 -19.76 10.32
C THR A 36 -11.81 -18.88 10.96
N ILE A 37 -11.60 -17.70 10.36
CA ILE A 37 -10.54 -16.78 10.74
C ILE A 37 -11.15 -15.42 11.06
N GLY A 38 -10.77 -14.86 12.20
CA GLY A 38 -11.07 -13.49 12.59
C GLY A 38 -9.78 -12.72 12.87
N LEU A 39 -9.77 -11.43 12.56
CA LEU A 39 -8.60 -10.57 12.72
C LEU A 39 -8.90 -9.46 13.73
N GLU A 40 -7.89 -9.16 14.54
CA GLU A 40 -7.89 -8.05 15.49
C GLU A 40 -6.67 -7.18 15.15
N LEU A 41 -6.92 -6.01 14.58
CA LEU A 41 -5.87 -5.11 14.13
C LEU A 41 -5.77 -3.92 15.07
N HIS A 42 -4.57 -3.68 15.60
CA HIS A 42 -4.27 -2.48 16.37
C HIS A 42 -3.54 -1.50 15.48
N VAL A 43 -4.14 -0.33 15.25
CA VAL A 43 -3.63 0.70 14.36
C VAL A 43 -3.31 1.94 15.17
N GLN A 44 -2.05 2.37 15.13
CA GLN A 44 -1.63 3.63 15.72
C GLN A 44 -2.14 4.80 14.90
N LEU A 45 -2.89 5.70 15.52
CA LEU A 45 -3.42 6.89 14.86
C LEU A 45 -2.31 7.92 14.59
N ALA A 46 -2.38 8.56 13.43
CA ALA A 46 -1.46 9.62 13.00
C ALA A 46 -1.79 10.98 13.66
N ALA A 47 -1.98 11.00 14.98
CA ALA A 47 -2.17 12.22 15.76
C ALA A 47 -0.83 12.79 16.22
N ALA A 48 -0.73 14.11 16.36
CA ALA A 48 0.50 14.75 16.87
C ALA A 48 0.68 14.56 18.38
N GLN A 49 -0.44 14.53 19.12
CA GLN A 49 -0.48 14.36 20.58
C GLN A 49 -1.14 13.03 20.96
N LYS A 50 -0.79 12.52 22.14
CA LYS A 50 -1.32 11.28 22.69
C LYS A 50 -2.83 11.32 22.95
N LEU A 51 -3.42 10.15 23.25
CA LEU A 51 -4.87 10.01 23.36
C LEU A 51 -5.45 10.77 24.57
N PHE A 52 -4.72 10.81 25.67
CA PHE A 52 -5.18 11.35 26.95
C PHE A 52 -4.23 12.36 27.59
N SER A 53 -3.18 12.78 26.89
CA SER A 53 -2.17 13.73 27.39
C SER A 53 -1.70 14.67 26.27
N ALA A 54 -1.04 15.76 26.66
CA ALA A 54 -0.53 16.76 25.71
C ALA A 54 0.85 16.40 25.14
N ALA A 55 1.46 15.30 25.61
CA ALA A 55 2.75 14.83 25.13
C ALA A 55 2.70 14.43 23.66
N SER A 56 3.86 14.56 23.01
CA SER A 56 4.09 14.13 21.63
C SER A 56 3.80 12.64 21.47
N ALA A 57 3.16 12.26 20.36
CA ALA A 57 2.97 10.86 19.98
C ALA A 57 4.17 10.26 19.22
N LYS A 58 5.27 11.01 19.07
CA LYS A 58 6.52 10.51 18.48
C LYS A 58 7.16 9.46 19.39
N TRP A 59 7.74 8.44 18.78
CA TRP A 59 8.31 7.28 19.48
C TRP A 59 9.80 7.09 19.23
N ASP A 60 10.37 7.81 18.26
CA ASP A 60 11.76 7.74 17.81
C ASP A 60 12.70 8.74 18.49
N ASP A 61 12.16 9.63 19.33
CA ASP A 61 12.93 10.51 20.21
C ASP A 61 13.63 9.73 21.35
N PRO A 62 14.63 10.33 22.03
CA PRO A 62 15.32 9.66 23.14
C PRO A 62 14.36 9.12 24.21
N PRO A 63 14.68 8.01 24.89
CA PRO A 63 13.76 7.35 25.82
C PRO A 63 13.21 8.29 26.91
N ASN A 64 11.92 8.15 27.23
CA ASN A 64 11.23 8.90 28.27
C ASN A 64 11.27 10.44 28.11
N THR A 65 11.32 10.97 26.88
CA THR A 65 11.26 12.42 26.59
C THR A 65 9.88 12.90 26.18
N ASN A 66 9.03 12.00 25.67
CA ASN A 66 7.67 12.27 25.24
C ASN A 66 6.68 11.72 26.27
N VAL A 67 6.68 12.25 27.49
CA VAL A 67 5.93 11.69 28.63
C VAL A 67 5.29 12.81 29.44
N ASP A 68 3.98 12.72 29.67
CA ASP A 68 3.22 13.56 30.61
C ASP A 68 2.94 12.79 31.93
N PHE A 69 2.41 13.47 32.96
CA PHE A 69 2.17 12.86 34.28
C PHE A 69 1.23 11.65 34.23
N ILE A 70 0.19 11.69 33.39
CA ILE A 70 -0.74 10.57 33.21
C ILE A 70 -0.09 9.40 32.47
N ASP A 71 0.82 9.67 31.53
CA ASP A 71 1.53 8.63 30.78
C ASP A 71 2.47 7.85 31.70
N ALA A 72 3.02 8.51 32.72
CA ALA A 72 3.84 7.88 33.76
C ALA A 72 3.03 7.31 34.94
N GLY A 73 1.70 7.47 34.94
CA GLY A 73 0.82 7.01 36.02
C GLY A 73 1.08 7.69 37.36
N LEU A 74 1.47 8.98 37.37
CA LEU A 74 1.70 9.70 38.62
C LEU A 74 0.39 9.92 39.41
N PRO A 75 0.43 9.79 40.74
CA PRO A 75 -0.74 10.03 41.59
C PRO A 75 -1.35 11.42 41.37
N GLY A 76 -2.67 11.48 41.19
CA GLY A 76 -3.42 12.73 40.98
C GLY A 76 -3.49 13.21 39.53
N SER A 77 -2.87 12.50 38.58
CA SER A 77 -3.04 12.78 37.15
C SER A 77 -4.43 12.32 36.65
N MET A 78 -4.98 13.03 35.66
CA MET A 78 -6.30 12.76 35.07
C MET A 78 -6.19 12.71 33.54
N PRO A 79 -6.92 11.81 32.86
CA PRO A 79 -6.91 11.72 31.41
C PRO A 79 -7.68 12.87 30.75
N ARG A 80 -7.13 13.43 29.65
CA ARG A 80 -7.81 14.44 28.82
C ARG A 80 -7.90 13.96 27.37
N LEU A 81 -9.09 13.55 26.95
CA LEU A 81 -9.33 13.03 25.61
C LEU A 81 -8.92 14.02 24.50
N ASN A 82 -8.12 13.55 23.55
CA ASN A 82 -7.71 14.29 22.37
C ASN A 82 -8.79 14.23 21.26
N PRO A 83 -9.43 15.37 20.87
CA PRO A 83 -10.43 15.40 19.81
C PRO A 83 -9.91 14.99 18.42
N GLU A 84 -8.62 15.19 18.14
CA GLU A 84 -8.00 14.76 16.89
C GLU A 84 -8.05 13.24 16.76
N CYS A 85 -7.74 12.51 17.84
CA CYS A 85 -7.82 11.05 17.87
C CYS A 85 -9.25 10.55 17.63
N VAL A 86 -10.26 11.24 18.17
CA VAL A 86 -11.67 10.92 17.93
C VAL A 86 -12.04 11.14 16.45
N SER A 87 -11.56 12.23 15.85
CA SER A 87 -11.75 12.51 14.42
C SER A 87 -11.10 11.45 13.54
N LEU A 88 -9.86 11.04 13.83
CA LEU A 88 -9.16 9.99 13.10
C LEU A 88 -9.85 8.62 13.24
N ALA A 89 -10.36 8.27 14.42
CA ALA A 89 -11.12 7.04 14.61
C ALA A 89 -12.47 7.06 13.86
N ALA A 90 -13.15 8.20 13.83
CA ALA A 90 -14.37 8.39 13.03
C ALA A 90 -14.07 8.26 11.53
N ARG A 91 -12.98 8.86 11.04
CA ARG A 91 -12.50 8.68 9.66
C ARG A 91 -12.24 7.22 9.34
N ALA A 92 -11.57 6.50 10.25
CA ALA A 92 -11.26 5.09 10.08
C ALA A 92 -12.54 4.26 9.89
N ILE A 93 -13.52 4.34 10.79
CA ILE A 93 -14.74 3.53 10.66
C ILE A 93 -15.56 3.89 9.43
N LEU A 94 -15.64 5.18 9.06
CA LEU A 94 -16.35 5.64 7.87
C LEU A 94 -15.70 5.13 6.58
N CYS A 95 -14.36 5.12 6.52
CA CYS A 95 -13.60 4.56 5.41
C CYS A 95 -13.83 3.04 5.25
N LEU A 96 -14.16 2.36 6.36
CA LEU A 96 -14.48 0.93 6.39
C LEU A 96 -15.98 0.65 6.21
N ASN A 97 -16.74 1.61 5.67
CA ASN A 97 -18.18 1.53 5.45
C ASN A 97 -19.01 1.29 6.74
N GLY A 98 -18.43 1.58 7.90
CA GLY A 98 -19.07 1.40 9.20
C GLY A 98 -19.80 2.66 9.69
N GLN A 99 -20.27 2.59 10.92
CA GLN A 99 -21.08 3.65 11.54
C GLN A 99 -20.41 4.18 12.81
N VAL A 100 -20.18 5.49 12.83
CA VAL A 100 -19.81 6.21 14.06
C VAL A 100 -21.00 6.20 15.01
N GLN A 101 -20.76 5.79 16.26
CA GLN A 101 -21.82 5.72 17.26
C GLN A 101 -22.16 7.10 17.83
N PRO A 102 -23.44 7.44 18.05
CA PRO A 102 -23.85 8.75 18.58
C PRO A 102 -23.41 8.97 20.03
N ARG A 103 -23.08 7.90 20.74
CA ARG A 103 -22.54 7.89 22.09
C ARG A 103 -21.40 6.88 22.17
N SER A 104 -20.28 7.31 22.73
CA SER A 104 -19.13 6.46 23.01
C SER A 104 -18.61 6.70 24.44
N SER A 105 -18.06 5.69 25.09
CA SER A 105 -17.57 5.80 26.46
C SER A 105 -16.33 4.92 26.65
N PHE A 106 -15.45 5.36 27.55
CA PHE A 106 -14.23 4.65 27.88
C PHE A 106 -14.39 3.73 29.10
N ASP A 107 -13.54 2.72 29.13
CA ASP A 107 -13.52 1.62 30.07
C ASP A 107 -12.07 1.34 30.50
N ARG A 108 -11.87 0.90 31.74
CA ARG A 108 -10.58 0.43 32.22
C ARG A 108 -10.49 -1.08 32.06
N LYS A 109 -9.48 -1.55 31.34
CA LYS A 109 -9.06 -2.95 31.24
C LYS A 109 -7.89 -3.18 32.18
N HIS A 110 -8.13 -3.83 33.32
CA HIS A 110 -7.13 -3.98 34.37
C HIS A 110 -6.17 -5.14 34.12
N TYR A 111 -4.88 -4.84 34.09
CA TYR A 111 -3.81 -5.83 34.14
C TYR A 111 -2.51 -5.16 34.58
N PHE A 112 -1.68 -5.92 35.29
CA PHE A 112 -0.39 -5.42 35.76
C PHE A 112 0.71 -5.93 34.83
N TYR A 113 1.44 -4.98 34.24
CA TYR A 113 2.65 -5.25 33.48
C TYR A 113 3.56 -4.03 33.56
N SER A 114 4.88 -4.21 33.39
CA SER A 114 5.86 -3.12 33.55
C SER A 114 5.68 -1.99 32.54
N ASP A 115 5.05 -2.28 31.40
CA ASP A 115 4.76 -1.30 30.34
C ASP A 115 3.38 -0.63 30.45
N GLN A 116 2.58 -0.99 31.46
CA GLN A 116 1.27 -0.40 31.72
C GLN A 116 1.30 0.37 33.06
N PRO A 117 1.77 1.63 33.06
CA PRO A 117 2.05 2.39 34.28
C PRO A 117 0.81 2.65 35.15
N LEU A 118 -0.37 2.78 34.54
CA LEU A 118 -1.64 2.99 35.25
C LEU A 118 -2.15 1.72 35.97
N GLY A 119 -1.62 0.53 35.67
CA GLY A 119 -2.19 -0.75 36.11
C GLY A 119 -3.53 -1.11 35.44
N TYR A 120 -3.96 -0.30 34.48
CA TYR A 120 -5.10 -0.54 33.59
C TYR A 120 -4.90 0.21 32.28
N GLN A 121 -5.41 -0.32 31.18
CA GLN A 121 -5.48 0.35 29.87
C GLN A 121 -6.86 1.02 29.73
N ILE A 122 -6.89 2.30 29.35
CA ILE A 122 -8.14 2.95 28.96
C ILE A 122 -8.48 2.53 27.51
N THR A 123 -9.64 1.90 27.31
CA THR A 123 -10.13 1.34 26.04
C THR A 123 -11.65 1.54 25.93
N GLN A 124 -12.33 0.94 24.95
CA GLN A 124 -13.80 0.98 24.81
C GLN A 124 -14.36 -0.42 24.56
N GLN A 125 -14.91 -1.04 25.60
CA GLN A 125 -15.54 -2.36 25.51
C GLN A 125 -17.05 -2.25 25.28
N ARG A 126 -17.74 -1.34 26.00
CA ARG A 126 -19.21 -1.27 25.99
C ARG A 126 -19.76 -0.41 24.86
N HIS A 127 -19.21 0.80 24.71
CA HIS A 127 -19.67 1.79 23.74
C HIS A 127 -18.51 2.22 22.83
N PRO A 128 -18.06 1.33 21.92
CA PRO A 128 -17.00 1.64 20.97
C PRO A 128 -17.40 2.81 20.07
N ILE A 129 -16.40 3.56 19.60
CA ILE A 129 -16.60 4.71 18.72
C ILE A 129 -17.24 4.32 17.37
N GLY A 130 -16.98 3.11 16.90
CA GLY A 130 -17.46 2.59 15.62
C GLY A 130 -18.02 1.17 15.70
N ARG A 131 -19.08 0.89 14.94
CA ARG A 131 -19.64 -0.46 14.77
C ARG A 131 -19.99 -0.75 13.32
N GLY A 132 -19.94 -2.03 12.96
CA GLY A 132 -20.29 -2.49 11.63
C GLY A 132 -19.32 -2.02 10.55
N GLY A 133 -19.69 -2.25 9.30
CA GLY A 133 -18.88 -1.95 8.13
C GLY A 133 -18.37 -3.21 7.45
N PHE A 134 -17.59 -3.03 6.39
CA PHE A 134 -17.03 -4.12 5.62
C PHE A 134 -15.91 -3.65 4.69
N ILE A 135 -15.02 -4.58 4.37
CA ILE A 135 -14.07 -4.49 3.26
C ILE A 135 -14.43 -5.58 2.25
N GLU A 136 -14.54 -5.22 0.98
CA GLU A 136 -14.70 -6.20 -0.10
C GLU A 136 -13.34 -6.51 -0.71
N LEU A 137 -13.01 -7.79 -0.83
CA LEU A 137 -11.86 -8.29 -1.58
C LEU A 137 -12.32 -8.74 -2.96
N SER A 138 -11.49 -8.53 -3.97
CA SER A 138 -11.82 -8.73 -5.38
C SER A 138 -10.61 -9.22 -6.19
N GLN A 139 -10.78 -9.36 -7.50
CA GLN A 139 -9.70 -9.65 -8.44
C GLN A 139 -8.58 -8.61 -8.42
N ALA A 140 -8.89 -7.34 -8.17
CA ALA A 140 -7.89 -6.29 -8.03
C ALA A 140 -6.99 -6.51 -6.80
N ASP A 141 -7.49 -7.21 -5.79
CA ASP A 141 -6.73 -7.53 -4.57
C ASP A 141 -5.93 -8.82 -4.71
N GLY A 142 -6.33 -9.72 -5.62
CA GLY A 142 -5.64 -10.96 -5.93
C GLY A 142 -6.43 -12.25 -5.71
N ILE A 143 -7.76 -12.16 -5.52
CA ILE A 143 -8.65 -13.34 -5.44
C ILE A 143 -9.61 -13.42 -6.64
N ASP A 144 -9.92 -14.62 -7.12
CA ASP A 144 -10.75 -14.84 -8.32
C ASP A 144 -12.27 -14.60 -8.10
N TYR A 145 -12.69 -14.26 -6.88
CA TYR A 145 -14.07 -14.01 -6.47
C TYR A 145 -14.19 -12.74 -5.63
N THR A 146 -15.42 -12.30 -5.38
CA THR A 146 -15.69 -11.24 -4.41
C THR A 146 -15.88 -11.84 -3.03
N LYS A 147 -15.16 -11.33 -2.03
CA LYS A 147 -15.33 -11.71 -0.62
C LYS A 147 -15.58 -10.47 0.22
N ARG A 148 -16.75 -10.38 0.84
CA ARG A 148 -17.04 -9.32 1.80
C ARG A 148 -16.65 -9.80 3.20
N VAL A 149 -15.72 -9.10 3.84
CA VAL A 149 -15.32 -9.32 5.23
C VAL A 149 -15.91 -8.19 6.07
N ARG A 150 -16.81 -8.52 7.00
CA ARG A 150 -17.49 -7.53 7.83
C ARG A 150 -16.59 -7.07 8.98
N ILE A 151 -16.78 -5.83 9.40
CA ILE A 151 -16.16 -5.27 10.59
C ILE A 151 -17.18 -5.36 11.73
N HIS A 152 -16.76 -5.93 12.86
CA HIS A 152 -17.57 -6.03 14.05
C HIS A 152 -17.63 -4.66 14.75
N GLN A 153 -16.45 -4.15 15.12
CA GLN A 153 -16.31 -2.89 15.84
C GLN A 153 -14.95 -2.22 15.60
N LEU A 154 -14.90 -0.93 15.94
CA LEU A 154 -13.69 -0.13 16.03
C LEU A 154 -13.72 0.63 17.35
N GLN A 155 -12.70 0.43 18.20
CA GLN A 155 -12.59 1.03 19.53
C GLN A 155 -11.29 1.83 19.66
N LEU A 156 -11.35 2.95 20.39
CA LEU A 156 -10.17 3.73 20.77
C LEU A 156 -9.52 3.16 22.03
N GLU A 157 -8.20 3.11 22.07
CA GLU A 157 -7.45 2.69 23.26
C GLU A 157 -6.04 3.28 23.36
N GLN A 158 -5.46 3.22 24.56
CA GLN A 158 -4.07 3.61 24.81
C GLN A 158 -3.11 2.49 24.41
N ASP A 159 -2.00 2.84 23.77
CA ASP A 159 -0.86 1.92 23.65
C ASP A 159 -0.07 1.80 24.95
N THR A 160 0.65 0.69 25.08
CA THR A 160 1.58 0.44 26.19
C THR A 160 2.95 1.05 25.92
N ALA A 161 3.75 1.19 26.98
CA ALA A 161 5.16 1.51 26.88
C ALA A 161 5.94 0.42 26.10
N LYS A 162 7.21 0.69 25.79
CA LYS A 162 8.09 -0.30 25.18
C LYS A 162 8.96 -0.95 26.26
N SER A 163 8.87 -2.26 26.40
CA SER A 163 9.80 -3.05 27.21
C SER A 163 10.97 -3.55 26.38
N VAL A 164 12.21 -3.27 26.80
CA VAL A 164 13.44 -3.72 26.16
C VAL A 164 14.15 -4.70 27.09
N HIS A 165 14.29 -5.93 26.62
CA HIS A 165 14.93 -7.02 27.35
C HIS A 165 16.39 -7.18 26.91
N GLY A 166 17.25 -7.69 27.80
CA GLY A 166 18.59 -8.17 27.42
C GLY A 166 19.66 -7.09 27.23
N VAL A 167 19.35 -5.81 27.50
CA VAL A 167 20.35 -4.73 27.51
C VAL A 167 21.26 -4.85 28.73
N TYR A 168 20.67 -5.14 29.89
CA TYR A 168 21.39 -5.45 31.12
C TYR A 168 20.89 -6.78 31.69
N PRO A 169 21.78 -7.70 32.09
CA PRO A 169 21.39 -8.97 32.70
C PRO A 169 20.52 -8.75 33.94
N GLY A 170 19.34 -9.38 33.97
CA GLY A 170 18.41 -9.29 35.11
C GLY A 170 17.51 -8.05 35.13
N TYR A 171 17.61 -7.15 34.14
CA TYR A 171 16.78 -5.95 34.07
C TYR A 171 15.94 -5.90 32.80
N ILE A 172 14.79 -5.23 32.88
CA ILE A 172 13.95 -4.84 31.76
C ILE A 172 13.93 -3.31 31.76
N LEU A 173 14.34 -2.71 30.64
CA LEU A 173 14.28 -1.26 30.48
C LEU A 173 12.90 -0.91 29.92
N THR A 174 12.24 0.09 30.51
CA THR A 174 10.92 0.55 30.06
C THR A 174 11.05 1.97 29.51
N ASP A 175 10.56 2.16 28.29
CA ASP A 175 10.48 3.46 27.63
C ASP A 175 9.01 3.88 27.46
N LEU A 176 8.64 4.94 28.17
CA LEU A 176 7.28 5.47 28.27
C LEU A 176 6.90 6.39 27.10
N ASN A 177 7.79 6.67 26.14
CA ASN A 177 7.48 7.52 24.99
C ASN A 177 6.20 7.06 24.26
N ARG A 178 5.99 5.74 24.14
CA ARG A 178 4.81 5.16 23.50
C ARG A 178 3.59 5.02 24.42
N ALA A 179 3.77 5.06 25.74
CA ALA A 179 2.66 4.92 26.68
C ALA A 179 1.61 6.02 26.46
N GLY A 180 0.35 5.65 26.24
CA GLY A 180 -0.74 6.60 26.03
C GLY A 180 -0.91 7.08 24.58
N VAL A 181 -0.06 6.64 23.64
CA VAL A 181 -0.28 6.87 22.20
C VAL A 181 -1.63 6.29 21.78
N ALA A 182 -2.34 6.98 20.89
CA ALA A 182 -3.67 6.57 20.48
C ALA A 182 -3.65 5.40 19.49
N LEU A 183 -4.40 4.34 19.81
CA LEU A 183 -4.69 3.23 18.93
C LEU A 183 -6.18 3.19 18.59
N VAL A 184 -6.48 2.60 17.44
CA VAL A 184 -7.78 1.96 17.20
C VAL A 184 -7.60 0.46 17.08
N GLU A 185 -8.37 -0.30 17.84
CA GLU A 185 -8.52 -1.75 17.65
C GLU A 185 -9.72 -1.98 16.72
N ILE A 186 -9.46 -2.64 15.59
CA ILE A 186 -10.43 -2.97 14.56
C ILE A 186 -10.62 -4.49 14.57
N VAL A 187 -11.82 -4.92 14.91
CA VAL A 187 -12.17 -6.35 15.01
C VAL A 187 -13.01 -6.74 13.81
N SER A 188 -12.57 -7.75 13.05
CA SER A 188 -13.37 -8.32 11.97
C SER A 188 -14.40 -9.32 12.51
N GLU A 189 -15.50 -9.48 11.78
CA GLU A 189 -16.29 -10.70 11.87
C GLU A 189 -15.45 -11.89 11.37
N PRO A 190 -15.77 -13.14 11.80
CA PRO A 190 -15.02 -14.33 11.40
C PRO A 190 -15.43 -14.80 9.99
N ASP A 191 -15.32 -13.93 9.01
CA ASP A 191 -15.73 -14.17 7.62
C ASP A 191 -14.59 -14.73 6.75
N ILE A 192 -13.33 -14.65 7.22
CA ILE A 192 -12.15 -15.08 6.47
C ILE A 192 -12.00 -16.61 6.57
N GLU A 193 -11.66 -17.26 5.47
CA GLU A 193 -11.56 -18.73 5.38
C GLU A 193 -10.15 -19.21 4.98
N THR A 194 -9.32 -18.31 4.45
CA THR A 194 -7.98 -18.64 3.98
C THR A 194 -6.93 -17.64 4.45
N ALA A 195 -5.68 -18.10 4.56
CA ALA A 195 -4.54 -17.25 4.86
C ALA A 195 -4.33 -16.16 3.78
N THR A 196 -4.65 -16.47 2.53
CA THR A 196 -4.60 -15.55 1.39
C THR A 196 -5.60 -14.41 1.55
N GLU A 197 -6.87 -14.70 1.85
CA GLU A 197 -7.88 -13.68 2.15
C GLU A 197 -7.46 -12.80 3.34
N ALA A 198 -6.89 -13.39 4.41
CA ALA A 198 -6.39 -12.63 5.55
C ALA A 198 -5.32 -11.61 5.15
N VAL A 199 -4.33 -12.03 4.35
CA VAL A 199 -3.28 -11.12 3.86
C VAL A 199 -3.85 -10.00 3.00
N TYR A 200 -4.77 -10.31 2.10
CA TYR A 200 -5.38 -9.29 1.24
C TYR A 200 -6.28 -8.33 2.02
N PHE A 201 -7.00 -8.82 3.04
CA PHE A 201 -7.75 -7.98 3.96
C PHE A 201 -6.85 -6.99 4.71
N VAL A 202 -5.74 -7.46 5.29
CA VAL A 202 -4.79 -6.58 5.98
C VAL A 202 -4.18 -5.57 5.02
N ARG A 203 -3.77 -5.99 3.81
CA ARG A 203 -3.24 -5.09 2.77
C ARG A 203 -4.24 -4.01 2.37
N LYS A 204 -5.49 -4.40 2.13
CA LYS A 204 -6.53 -3.45 1.74
C LYS A 204 -6.83 -2.46 2.85
N MET A 205 -6.85 -2.91 4.10
CA MET A 205 -6.96 -2.05 5.26
C MET A 205 -5.78 -1.06 5.36
N GLN A 206 -4.53 -1.51 5.12
CA GLN A 206 -3.36 -0.63 5.04
C GLN A 206 -3.56 0.47 3.99
N THR A 207 -3.97 0.11 2.78
CA THR A 207 -4.21 1.06 1.69
C THR A 207 -5.28 2.08 2.06
N LEU A 208 -6.41 1.63 2.59
CA LEU A 208 -7.53 2.49 2.96
C LEU A 208 -7.16 3.49 4.07
N LEU A 209 -6.51 3.02 5.13
CA LEU A 209 -6.16 3.85 6.28
C LEU A 209 -5.02 4.83 5.99
N ARG A 210 -4.05 4.45 5.15
CA ARG A 210 -3.01 5.37 4.65
C ARG A 210 -3.60 6.45 3.75
N HIS A 211 -4.46 6.04 2.81
CA HIS A 211 -5.11 6.95 1.87
C HIS A 211 -5.96 8.02 2.56
N THR A 212 -6.62 7.64 3.65
CA THR A 212 -7.45 8.56 4.46
C THR A 212 -6.66 9.35 5.51
N GLY A 213 -5.35 9.15 5.59
CA GLY A 213 -4.47 9.82 6.55
C GLY A 213 -4.71 9.42 8.01
N VAL A 214 -5.34 8.26 8.25
CA VAL A 214 -5.63 7.76 9.61
C VAL A 214 -4.35 7.26 10.29
N SER A 215 -3.48 6.60 9.54
CA SER A 215 -2.25 5.97 10.04
C SER A 215 -1.27 5.69 8.93
N SER A 216 0.03 5.58 9.26
CA SER A 216 1.05 5.01 8.37
C SER A 216 0.84 3.50 8.16
N CYS A 217 0.12 2.81 9.05
CA CYS A 217 -0.24 1.39 8.95
C CYS A 217 0.93 0.47 8.55
N ASN A 218 2.12 0.72 9.09
CA ASN A 218 3.31 -0.07 8.81
C ASN A 218 3.51 -1.12 9.92
N MET A 219 3.75 -2.35 9.52
CA MET A 219 3.97 -3.44 10.49
C MET A 219 5.41 -3.45 11.02
N GLU A 220 6.37 -2.93 10.24
CA GLU A 220 7.80 -2.95 10.61
C GLU A 220 8.11 -1.98 11.75
N ASP A 221 7.47 -0.82 11.76
CA ASP A 221 7.59 0.17 12.85
C ASP A 221 6.57 -0.04 13.98
N GLY A 222 5.64 -0.99 13.82
CA GLY A 222 4.63 -1.34 14.82
C GLY A 222 3.37 -0.46 14.84
N SER A 223 3.24 0.50 13.91
CA SER A 223 2.03 1.30 13.74
C SER A 223 0.82 0.48 13.26
N LEU A 224 1.03 -0.73 12.75
CA LEU A 224 0.01 -1.75 12.55
C LEU A 224 0.45 -3.07 13.18
N ARG A 225 -0.39 -3.60 14.08
CA ARG A 225 -0.25 -4.95 14.65
C ARG A 225 -1.50 -5.76 14.32
N CYS A 226 -1.34 -7.07 14.14
CA CYS A 226 -2.46 -7.96 13.84
C CYS A 226 -2.34 -9.23 14.67
N ASP A 227 -3.37 -9.48 15.47
CA ASP A 227 -3.61 -10.76 16.11
C ASP A 227 -4.63 -11.54 15.27
N VAL A 228 -4.46 -12.86 15.20
CA VAL A 228 -5.26 -13.71 14.32
C VAL A 228 -5.92 -14.80 15.14
N ASN A 229 -7.24 -14.91 15.04
CA ASN A 229 -8.01 -15.97 15.66
C ASN A 229 -8.32 -17.03 14.59
N VAL A 230 -7.89 -18.27 14.82
CA VAL A 230 -8.07 -19.40 13.87
C VAL A 230 -8.84 -20.53 14.53
N SER A 231 -9.82 -21.05 13.81
CA SER A 231 -10.49 -22.29 14.15
C SER A 231 -10.74 -23.14 12.91
N VAL A 232 -10.76 -24.45 13.07
CA VAL A 232 -11.03 -25.42 12.00
C VAL A 232 -12.27 -26.24 12.35
N TYR A 233 -13.08 -26.55 11.34
CA TYR A 233 -14.30 -27.34 11.45
C TYR A 233 -14.37 -28.37 10.31
N ARG A 234 -15.12 -29.46 10.50
CA ARG A 234 -15.35 -30.45 9.43
C ARG A 234 -16.36 -29.93 8.42
N GLY A 235 -16.25 -30.32 7.15
CA GLY A 235 -17.07 -29.75 6.07
C GLY A 235 -18.59 -29.93 6.22
N ASP A 236 -19.04 -30.85 7.08
CA ASP A 236 -20.43 -31.13 7.43
C ASP A 236 -20.89 -30.47 8.75
N GLU A 237 -20.00 -29.75 9.44
CA GLU A 237 -20.28 -29.05 10.70
C GLU A 237 -20.51 -27.54 10.50
N ASP A 238 -21.08 -26.88 11.51
CA ASP A 238 -21.15 -25.42 11.58
C ASP A 238 -19.74 -24.83 11.55
N ARG A 239 -19.52 -23.78 10.73
CA ARG A 239 -18.23 -23.10 10.63
C ARG A 239 -17.72 -22.51 11.95
N LEU A 240 -18.61 -22.27 12.92
CA LEU A 240 -18.28 -21.73 14.24
C LEU A 240 -18.13 -22.82 15.32
N SER A 241 -18.20 -24.10 14.97
CA SER A 241 -18.14 -25.22 15.93
C SER A 241 -16.76 -25.45 16.54
N GLY A 242 -15.70 -25.07 15.83
CA GLY A 242 -14.33 -25.38 16.21
C GLY A 242 -13.83 -24.58 17.42
N THR A 243 -12.81 -25.12 18.11
CA THR A 243 -12.12 -24.39 19.17
C THR A 243 -11.21 -23.31 18.57
N ARG A 244 -11.24 -22.10 19.15
CA ARG A 244 -10.41 -20.97 18.72
C ARG A 244 -9.00 -21.04 19.31
N CYS A 245 -7.98 -20.86 18.47
CA CYS A 245 -6.62 -20.51 18.88
C CYS A 245 -6.30 -19.08 18.44
N GLU A 246 -5.63 -18.33 19.30
CA GLU A 246 -5.23 -16.95 19.05
C GLU A 246 -3.73 -16.92 18.75
N LEU A 247 -3.35 -16.34 17.61
CA LEU A 247 -1.98 -16.19 17.15
C LEU A 247 -1.55 -14.74 17.38
N LYS A 248 -0.49 -14.54 18.17
CA LYS A 248 0.07 -13.21 18.49
C LYS A 248 1.49 -13.04 17.93
N ASN A 249 1.99 -11.81 18.00
CA ASN A 249 3.35 -11.42 17.59
C ASN A 249 3.63 -11.62 16.09
N LEU A 250 2.67 -11.26 15.24
CA LEU A 250 2.78 -11.38 13.79
C LEU A 250 3.18 -10.04 13.17
N ASN A 251 4.48 -9.86 12.94
CA ASN A 251 5.07 -8.56 12.55
C ASN A 251 5.10 -8.31 11.03
N SER A 252 4.59 -9.22 10.22
CA SER A 252 4.56 -9.08 8.76
C SER A 252 3.41 -9.86 8.13
N LEU A 253 3.04 -9.49 6.91
CA LEU A 253 2.07 -10.25 6.12
C LEU A 253 2.52 -11.69 5.84
N LYS A 254 3.84 -11.90 5.66
CA LYS A 254 4.42 -13.23 5.47
C LYS A 254 4.24 -14.10 6.72
N THR A 255 4.47 -13.53 7.91
CA THR A 255 4.26 -14.23 9.18
C THR A 255 2.79 -14.49 9.46
N ILE A 256 1.88 -13.56 9.10
CA ILE A 256 0.43 -13.81 9.21
C ILE A 256 0.03 -15.02 8.37
N ARG A 257 0.43 -15.05 7.09
CA ARG A 257 0.11 -16.16 6.20
C ARG A 257 0.64 -17.49 6.74
N GLY A 258 1.93 -17.53 7.07
CA GLY A 258 2.58 -18.74 7.57
C GLY A 258 1.98 -19.24 8.90
N ALA A 259 1.64 -18.32 9.80
CA ALA A 259 1.04 -18.68 11.08
C ALA A 259 -0.36 -19.29 10.92
N ILE A 260 -1.19 -18.75 10.02
CA ILE A 260 -2.51 -19.30 9.71
C ILE A 260 -2.38 -20.69 9.08
N GLU A 261 -1.53 -20.84 8.06
CA GLU A 261 -1.33 -22.12 7.37
C GLU A 261 -0.83 -23.19 8.34
N ALA A 262 0.14 -22.85 9.18
CA ALA A 262 0.68 -23.76 10.20
C ALA A 262 -0.37 -24.14 11.26
N GLU A 263 -1.16 -23.18 11.74
CA GLU A 263 -2.18 -23.42 12.75
C GLU A 263 -3.34 -24.26 12.23
N VAL A 264 -3.84 -23.97 11.01
CA VAL A 264 -4.86 -24.77 10.36
C VAL A 264 -4.38 -26.21 10.19
N SER A 265 -3.16 -26.41 9.71
CA SER A 265 -2.58 -27.74 9.50
C SER A 265 -2.47 -28.50 10.84
N ARG A 266 -1.99 -27.83 11.89
CA ARG A 266 -1.88 -28.40 13.23
C ARG A 266 -3.24 -28.81 13.82
N GLN A 267 -4.26 -27.96 13.67
CA GLN A 267 -5.61 -28.28 14.17
C GLN A 267 -6.20 -29.47 13.41
N ILE A 268 -6.06 -29.52 12.08
CA ILE A 268 -6.51 -30.66 11.26
C ILE A 268 -5.82 -31.95 11.70
N GLU A 269 -4.49 -31.94 11.88
CA GLU A 269 -3.73 -33.11 12.34
C GLU A 269 -4.21 -33.62 13.70
N LEU A 270 -4.43 -32.71 14.67
CA LEU A 270 -4.92 -33.08 15.99
C LEU A 270 -6.32 -33.69 15.96
N ILE A 271 -7.26 -33.06 15.24
CA ILE A 271 -8.64 -33.55 15.18
C ILE A 271 -8.69 -34.86 14.37
N SER A 272 -7.86 -35.02 13.35
CA SER A 272 -7.74 -36.26 12.58
C SER A 272 -7.16 -37.41 13.41
N ALA A 273 -6.27 -37.11 14.37
CA ALA A 273 -5.75 -38.08 15.34
C ALA A 273 -6.73 -38.40 16.49
N GLY A 274 -7.95 -37.83 16.48
CA GLY A 274 -8.96 -38.03 17.54
C GLY A 274 -8.74 -37.19 18.80
N HIS A 275 -7.84 -36.22 18.76
CA HIS A 275 -7.60 -35.28 19.85
C HIS A 275 -8.48 -34.02 19.70
N ARG A 276 -8.63 -33.28 20.81
CA ARG A 276 -9.36 -32.00 20.82
C ARG A 276 -8.39 -30.83 20.81
N VAL A 277 -8.72 -29.80 20.04
CA VAL A 277 -8.03 -28.51 20.09
C VAL A 277 -8.40 -27.79 21.39
N LYS A 278 -7.39 -27.34 22.14
CA LYS A 278 -7.57 -26.50 23.34
C LYS A 278 -7.51 -25.03 22.97
N GLN A 279 -8.26 -24.20 23.69
CA GLN A 279 -8.19 -22.76 23.50
C GLN A 279 -6.88 -22.22 24.05
N GLU A 280 -6.01 -21.75 23.16
CA GLU A 280 -4.62 -21.40 23.46
C GLU A 280 -4.24 -20.08 22.78
N THR A 281 -3.29 -19.38 23.39
CA THR A 281 -2.60 -18.25 22.76
C THR A 281 -1.22 -18.74 22.33
N ARG A 282 -0.92 -18.64 21.04
CA ARG A 282 0.26 -19.21 20.39
C ARG A 282 1.03 -18.11 19.65
N GLY A 283 2.35 -18.28 19.54
CA GLY A 283 3.21 -17.48 18.68
C GLY A 283 3.56 -18.24 17.40
N PHE A 284 4.19 -17.56 16.45
CA PHE A 284 4.70 -18.20 15.23
C PHE A 284 6.23 -18.11 15.19
N ASP A 285 6.88 -19.26 15.07
CA ASP A 285 8.32 -19.32 14.83
C ASP A 285 8.58 -19.43 13.32
N ALA A 286 9.09 -18.35 12.74
CA ALA A 286 9.38 -18.28 11.31
C ALA A 286 10.53 -19.20 10.87
N HIS A 287 11.41 -19.64 11.79
CA HIS A 287 12.51 -20.54 11.45
C HIS A 287 12.02 -21.99 11.29
N SER A 288 11.24 -22.48 12.26
CA SER A 288 10.65 -23.83 12.18
C SER A 288 9.37 -23.90 11.33
N GLY A 289 8.74 -22.75 11.05
CA GLY A 289 7.47 -22.68 10.33
C GLY A 289 6.27 -23.21 11.12
N LYS A 290 6.37 -23.26 12.45
CA LYS A 290 5.36 -23.85 13.34
C LYS A 290 4.78 -22.82 14.32
N THR A 291 3.57 -23.08 14.78
CA THR A 291 3.01 -22.35 15.92
C THR A 291 3.51 -22.94 17.24
N VAL A 292 3.99 -22.08 18.12
CA VAL A 292 4.52 -22.45 19.44
C VAL A 292 3.59 -21.95 20.53
N LEU A 293 3.39 -22.74 21.58
CA LEU A 293 2.57 -22.31 22.70
C LEU A 293 3.29 -21.17 23.42
N ALA A 294 2.66 -19.98 23.48
CA ALA A 294 3.26 -18.84 24.17
C ALA A 294 3.00 -18.89 25.68
N ARG A 295 1.79 -19.28 26.07
CA ARG A 295 1.35 -19.43 27.46
C ARG A 295 0.21 -20.44 27.55
N SER A 296 0.23 -21.34 28.54
CA SER A 296 -0.95 -22.13 28.91
C SER A 296 -1.94 -21.24 29.68
N LYS A 297 -3.16 -21.10 29.17
CA LYS A 297 -4.26 -20.47 29.93
C LYS A 297 -4.67 -21.45 31.04
N GLU A 298 -4.21 -21.25 32.27
CA GLU A 298 -4.77 -21.96 33.44
C GLU A 298 -6.17 -21.43 33.80
N THR A 299 -6.44 -20.14 33.51
CA THR A 299 -7.76 -19.48 33.51
C THR A 299 -7.75 -18.32 32.51
N ALA A 300 -8.89 -17.97 31.91
CA ALA A 300 -9.00 -16.70 31.17
C ALA A 300 -8.75 -15.54 32.14
N PRO A 301 -7.82 -14.61 31.86
CA PRO A 301 -7.55 -13.49 32.76
C PRO A 301 -8.81 -12.62 32.88
N ASP A 302 -9.28 -12.45 34.12
CA ASP A 302 -10.36 -11.51 34.42
C ASP A 302 -9.79 -10.08 34.41
N TYR A 303 -9.98 -9.39 33.28
CA TYR A 303 -9.56 -8.01 33.10
C TYR A 303 -10.38 -6.99 33.91
N ARG A 304 -11.43 -7.43 34.64
CA ARG A 304 -12.25 -6.60 35.54
C ARG A 304 -12.66 -5.28 34.89
N TYR A 305 -13.25 -5.36 33.70
CA TYR A 305 -13.64 -4.17 32.95
C TYR A 305 -14.61 -3.31 33.77
N MET A 306 -14.31 -2.01 33.90
CA MET A 306 -15.19 -1.06 34.56
C MET A 306 -15.28 0.25 33.78
N PRO A 307 -16.35 1.04 33.91
CA PRO A 307 -16.44 2.33 33.25
C PRO A 307 -15.30 3.22 33.71
N GLU A 308 -14.70 4.00 32.82
CA GLU A 308 -13.70 5.01 33.18
C GLU A 308 -14.42 6.21 33.83
N PRO A 309 -14.34 6.41 35.16
CA PRO A 309 -15.06 7.49 35.82
C PRO A 309 -14.49 8.88 35.51
N ASP A 310 -13.21 8.97 35.15
CA ASP A 310 -12.51 10.24 34.96
C ASP A 310 -12.79 10.87 33.59
N LEU A 311 -13.42 10.11 32.68
CA LEU A 311 -13.82 10.57 31.35
C LEU A 311 -15.34 10.54 31.18
N PRO A 312 -15.99 11.67 30.89
CA PRO A 312 -17.39 11.66 30.52
C PRO A 312 -17.59 10.93 29.18
N ALA A 313 -18.81 10.43 28.98
CA ALA A 313 -19.18 9.87 27.69
C ALA A 313 -19.13 10.93 26.59
N VAL A 314 -18.63 10.53 25.42
CA VAL A 314 -18.55 11.37 24.23
C VAL A 314 -19.88 11.28 23.48
N HIS A 315 -20.54 12.42 23.28
CA HIS A 315 -21.74 12.55 22.46
C HIS A 315 -21.36 13.12 21.11
N ILE A 316 -21.69 12.40 20.04
CA ILE A 316 -21.26 12.72 18.68
C ILE A 316 -22.47 13.12 17.86
N SER A 317 -22.48 14.37 17.39
CA SER A 317 -23.57 14.90 16.58
C SER A 317 -23.50 14.37 15.14
N LYS A 318 -24.66 14.25 14.50
CA LYS A 318 -24.74 13.85 13.09
C LYS A 318 -24.01 14.83 12.18
N ASP A 319 -24.11 16.13 12.45
CA ASP A 319 -23.45 17.18 11.66
C ASP A 319 -21.92 17.04 11.70
N TRP A 320 -21.36 16.66 12.84
CA TRP A 320 -19.93 16.41 12.96
C TRP A 320 -19.50 15.16 12.18
N VAL A 321 -20.30 14.08 12.23
CA VAL A 321 -20.05 12.88 11.41
C VAL A 321 -20.11 13.20 9.92
N GLU A 322 -21.08 14.01 9.49
CA GLU A 322 -21.21 14.39 8.09
C GLU A 322 -20.08 15.32 7.63
N HIS A 323 -19.65 16.25 8.50
CA HIS A 323 -18.47 17.06 8.25
C HIS A 323 -17.24 16.16 8.01
N ILE A 324 -17.01 15.16 8.87
CA ILE A 324 -15.91 14.20 8.67
C ILE A 324 -16.08 13.44 7.36
N ARG A 325 -17.27 12.91 7.07
CA ARG A 325 -17.56 12.17 5.84
C ARG A 325 -17.25 13.01 4.59
N SER A 326 -17.65 14.28 4.59
CA SER A 326 -17.39 15.21 3.48
C SER A 326 -15.90 15.57 3.33
N SER A 327 -15.13 15.47 4.41
CA SER A 327 -13.69 15.75 4.42
C SER A 327 -12.81 14.54 4.07
N LEU A 328 -13.41 13.35 3.94
CA LEU A 328 -12.69 12.15 3.52
C LEU A 328 -12.32 12.26 2.04
N PRO A 329 -11.07 11.91 1.67
CA PRO A 329 -10.73 11.77 0.26
C PRO A 329 -11.57 10.64 -0.35
N GLU A 330 -11.82 10.76 -1.66
CA GLU A 330 -12.45 9.68 -2.42
C GLU A 330 -11.65 8.38 -2.24
N LEU A 331 -12.31 7.28 -1.89
CA LEU A 331 -11.62 6.01 -1.64
C LEU A 331 -10.92 5.49 -2.92
N PRO A 332 -9.87 4.66 -2.79
CA PRO A 332 -9.08 4.19 -3.94
C PRO A 332 -9.92 3.54 -5.04
N GLU A 333 -10.91 2.71 -4.69
CA GLU A 333 -11.77 2.03 -5.68
C GLU A 333 -12.73 2.98 -6.40
N ALA A 334 -13.27 3.96 -5.67
CA ALA A 334 -14.11 5.00 -6.25
C ALA A 334 -13.28 5.87 -7.20
N THR A 335 -12.07 6.25 -6.77
CA THR A 335 -11.10 6.99 -7.59
C THR A 335 -10.74 6.21 -8.85
N LEU A 336 -10.42 4.91 -8.72
CA LEU A 336 -10.11 4.03 -9.84
C LEU A 336 -11.25 3.99 -10.86
N SER A 337 -12.47 3.75 -10.38
CA SER A 337 -13.67 3.67 -11.21
C SER A 337 -13.95 5.00 -11.92
N ARG A 338 -13.86 6.11 -11.19
CA ARG A 338 -14.09 7.46 -11.72
C ARG A 338 -13.03 7.85 -12.74
N MET A 339 -11.75 7.69 -12.42
CA MET A 339 -10.63 7.99 -13.32
C MET A 339 -10.73 7.21 -14.64
N THR A 340 -11.02 5.91 -14.55
CA THR A 340 -11.19 5.05 -15.73
C THR A 340 -12.37 5.52 -16.57
N ARG A 341 -13.53 5.81 -15.95
CA ARG A 341 -14.74 6.24 -16.66
C ARG A 341 -14.65 7.65 -17.25
N GLN A 342 -14.10 8.59 -16.50
CA GLN A 342 -14.09 10.02 -16.82
C GLN A 342 -12.95 10.37 -17.80
N TYR A 343 -11.78 9.77 -17.63
CA TYR A 343 -10.58 10.11 -18.40
C TYR A 343 -10.15 9.00 -19.37
N GLY A 344 -10.79 7.83 -19.34
CA GLY A 344 -10.46 6.70 -20.21
C GLY A 344 -9.07 6.11 -19.95
N LEU A 345 -8.58 6.23 -18.71
CA LEU A 345 -7.28 5.73 -18.29
C LEU A 345 -7.31 4.22 -18.08
N LEU A 346 -6.14 3.58 -18.19
CA LEU A 346 -5.98 2.17 -17.86
C LEU A 346 -6.02 2.00 -16.33
N PRO A 347 -6.67 0.94 -15.81
CA PRO A 347 -6.69 0.68 -14.36
C PRO A 347 -5.30 0.60 -13.73
N GLU A 348 -4.31 0.07 -14.46
CA GLU A 348 -2.92 -0.04 -14.01
C GLU A 348 -2.27 1.34 -13.81
N ASP A 349 -2.47 2.28 -14.74
CA ASP A 349 -1.95 3.65 -14.63
C ASP A 349 -2.55 4.35 -13.41
N VAL A 350 -3.87 4.22 -13.22
CA VAL A 350 -4.56 4.84 -12.08
C VAL A 350 -4.12 4.24 -10.76
N THR A 351 -3.96 2.91 -10.70
CA THR A 351 -3.46 2.22 -9.49
C THR A 351 -2.04 2.68 -9.16
N THR A 352 -1.19 2.85 -10.18
CA THR A 352 0.18 3.37 -9.99
C THR A 352 0.14 4.81 -9.46
N MET A 353 -0.72 5.67 -10.01
CA MET A 353 -0.88 7.05 -9.53
C MET A 353 -1.47 7.12 -8.11
N LEU A 354 -2.40 6.23 -7.75
CA LEU A 354 -2.93 6.13 -6.38
C LEU A 354 -1.87 5.75 -5.35
N GLY A 355 -0.80 5.06 -5.79
CA GLY A 355 0.33 4.72 -4.94
C GLY A 355 1.24 5.89 -4.57
N GLU A 356 1.12 7.03 -5.26
CA GLU A 356 1.92 8.23 -5.02
C GLU A 356 1.07 9.37 -4.43
N PRO A 357 1.32 9.79 -3.17
CA PRO A 357 0.55 10.83 -2.51
C PRO A 357 0.45 12.12 -3.34
N GLY A 358 -0.77 12.69 -3.44
CA GLY A 358 -1.02 13.93 -4.18
C GLY A 358 -1.10 13.77 -5.72
N CYS A 359 -0.74 12.61 -6.26
CA CYS A 359 -0.61 12.42 -7.71
C CYS A 359 -1.95 12.50 -8.47
N ILE A 360 -3.05 12.01 -7.89
CA ILE A 360 -4.38 12.10 -8.54
C ILE A 360 -4.79 13.58 -8.72
N THR A 361 -4.62 14.39 -7.69
CA THR A 361 -4.89 15.84 -7.76
C THR A 361 -3.97 16.52 -8.79
N PHE A 362 -2.68 16.17 -8.78
CA PHE A 362 -1.71 16.69 -9.75
C PHE A 362 -2.11 16.36 -11.20
N PHE A 363 -2.50 15.10 -11.45
CA PHE A 363 -3.00 14.63 -12.74
C PHE A 363 -4.26 15.40 -13.17
N GLU A 364 -5.26 15.51 -12.30
CA GLU A 364 -6.54 16.17 -12.65
C GLU A 364 -6.34 17.64 -13.00
N LEU A 365 -5.43 18.33 -12.31
CA LEU A 365 -5.07 19.70 -12.63
C LEU A 365 -4.32 19.78 -13.97
N ALA A 366 -3.37 18.88 -14.22
CA ALA A 366 -2.60 18.85 -15.46
C ALA A 366 -3.45 18.48 -16.69
N ALA A 367 -4.44 17.61 -16.50
CA ALA A 367 -5.32 17.11 -17.56
C ALA A 367 -6.34 18.13 -18.05
N LYS A 368 -6.55 19.25 -17.34
CA LYS A 368 -7.46 20.31 -17.79
C LYS A 368 -7.03 20.88 -19.14
N GLY A 369 -7.84 20.66 -20.18
CA GLY A 369 -7.58 21.14 -21.54
C GLY A 369 -6.55 20.33 -22.33
N ARG A 370 -6.13 19.15 -21.83
CA ARG A 370 -5.10 18.30 -22.47
C ARG A 370 -5.60 16.87 -22.63
N ASP A 371 -4.91 16.09 -23.47
CA ASP A 371 -5.18 14.66 -23.63
C ASP A 371 -4.83 13.91 -22.33
N PRO A 372 -5.82 13.39 -21.59
CA PRO A 372 -5.59 12.74 -20.31
C PRO A 372 -4.67 11.53 -20.40
N LYS A 373 -4.72 10.79 -21.52
CA LYS A 373 -3.88 9.59 -21.70
C LYS A 373 -2.41 9.97 -21.82
N ARG A 374 -2.10 11.06 -22.51
CA ARG A 374 -0.72 11.58 -22.63
C ARG A 374 -0.21 12.11 -21.30
N VAL A 375 -1.06 12.80 -20.53
CA VAL A 375 -0.71 13.29 -19.18
C VAL A 375 -0.39 12.11 -18.27
N ALA A 376 -1.27 11.11 -18.20
CA ALA A 376 -1.06 9.92 -17.38
C ALA A 376 0.21 9.17 -17.77
N ALA A 377 0.44 8.96 -19.07
CA ALA A 377 1.65 8.28 -19.55
C ALA A 377 2.94 9.02 -19.14
N TRP A 378 2.97 10.37 -19.22
CA TRP A 378 4.13 11.15 -18.77
C TRP A 378 4.34 11.09 -17.26
N ILE A 379 3.26 11.05 -16.48
CA ILE A 379 3.34 10.88 -15.03
C ILE A 379 3.91 9.50 -14.70
N THR A 380 3.31 8.43 -15.23
CA THR A 380 3.66 7.05 -14.85
C THR A 380 5.02 6.61 -15.36
N SER A 381 5.52 7.19 -16.47
CA SER A 381 6.83 6.86 -17.02
C SER A 381 7.92 7.85 -16.62
N GLU A 382 7.82 9.11 -17.07
CA GLU A 382 8.91 10.08 -16.95
C GLU A 382 8.99 10.68 -15.55
N ILE A 383 7.87 11.17 -14.99
CA ILE A 383 7.87 11.77 -13.64
C ILE A 383 8.23 10.72 -12.60
N PHE A 384 7.57 9.56 -12.61
CA PHE A 384 7.89 8.48 -11.66
C PHE A 384 9.31 7.94 -11.83
N GLY A 385 9.82 7.88 -13.06
CA GLY A 385 11.23 7.56 -13.31
C GLY A 385 12.18 8.56 -12.64
N GLN A 386 11.90 9.86 -12.75
CA GLN A 386 12.70 10.92 -12.14
C GLN A 386 12.59 10.98 -10.61
N LEU A 387 11.40 10.73 -10.06
CA LEU A 387 11.17 10.63 -8.62
C LEU A 387 11.91 9.44 -8.02
N SER A 388 11.84 8.27 -8.68
CA SER A 388 12.57 7.08 -8.27
C SER A 388 14.09 7.28 -8.33
N TYR A 389 14.59 7.95 -9.37
CA TYR A 389 16.02 8.28 -9.49
C TYR A 389 16.51 9.17 -8.34
N ARG A 390 15.67 10.12 -7.90
CA ARG A 390 15.98 11.04 -6.78
C ARG A 390 15.63 10.47 -5.41
N ALA A 391 15.05 9.27 -5.33
CA ALA A 391 14.50 8.69 -4.09
C ALA A 391 13.56 9.67 -3.34
N GLN A 392 12.69 10.34 -4.09
CA GLN A 392 11.85 11.44 -3.61
C GLN A 392 10.37 11.20 -3.93
N ARG A 393 9.47 11.74 -3.10
CA ARG A 393 8.01 11.74 -3.38
C ARG A 393 7.61 12.94 -4.23
N LEU A 394 6.48 12.83 -4.92
CA LEU A 394 5.91 13.91 -5.71
C LEU A 394 5.63 15.15 -4.86
N ASN A 395 5.09 14.97 -3.66
CA ASN A 395 4.81 16.07 -2.73
C ASN A 395 6.07 16.78 -2.23
N ASP A 396 7.22 16.12 -2.26
CA ASP A 396 8.50 16.73 -1.89
C ASP A 396 9.15 17.45 -3.10
N SER A 397 8.66 17.19 -4.33
CA SER A 397 9.24 17.69 -5.57
C SER A 397 8.97 19.19 -5.77
N THR A 398 9.91 19.89 -6.40
CA THR A 398 9.73 21.29 -6.84
C THR A 398 8.89 21.42 -8.11
N LEU A 399 8.57 20.29 -8.77
CA LEU A 399 7.81 20.30 -10.02
C LEU A 399 6.39 20.83 -9.81
N THR A 400 6.09 21.95 -10.44
CA THR A 400 4.73 22.53 -10.41
C THR A 400 3.85 21.97 -11.53
N VAL A 401 2.54 22.00 -11.31
CA VAL A 401 1.56 21.65 -12.36
C VAL A 401 1.77 22.55 -13.58
N GLN A 402 2.00 23.84 -13.38
CA GLN A 402 2.19 24.83 -14.45
C GLN A 402 3.37 24.49 -15.34
N GLN A 403 4.52 24.16 -14.74
CA GLN A 403 5.73 23.74 -15.48
C GLN A 403 5.48 22.46 -16.28
N PHE A 404 4.86 21.46 -15.65
CA PHE A 404 4.53 20.21 -16.33
C PHE A 404 3.57 20.44 -17.50
N THR A 405 2.53 21.25 -17.30
CA THR A 405 1.57 21.58 -18.36
C THR A 405 2.20 22.37 -19.51
N GLY A 406 3.09 23.32 -19.22
CA GLY A 406 3.82 24.07 -20.24
C GLY A 406 4.76 23.20 -21.06
N LEU A 407 5.41 22.21 -20.43
CA LEU A 407 6.18 21.19 -21.13
C LEU A 407 5.30 20.38 -22.08
N LEU A 408 4.12 19.92 -21.62
CA LEU A 408 3.20 19.15 -22.46
C LEU A 408 2.67 19.97 -23.65
N ASP A 409 2.41 21.27 -23.44
CA ASP A 409 1.97 22.18 -24.49
C ASP A 409 3.06 22.42 -25.53
N ALA A 410 4.30 22.65 -25.09
CA ALA A 410 5.46 22.79 -25.96
C ALA A 410 5.71 21.51 -26.80
N LEU A 411 5.48 20.35 -26.20
CA LEU A 411 5.56 19.07 -26.92
C LEU A 411 4.41 18.90 -27.92
N ALA A 412 3.19 19.30 -27.56
CA ALA A 412 2.02 19.20 -28.43
C ALA A 412 2.07 20.17 -29.62
N SER A 413 2.62 21.37 -29.43
CA SER A 413 2.84 22.37 -30.48
C SER A 413 4.06 22.07 -31.37
N ASN A 414 4.84 21.04 -31.05
CA ASN A 414 6.12 20.71 -31.67
C ASN A 414 7.21 21.78 -31.49
N ALA A 415 7.11 22.63 -30.45
CA ALA A 415 8.17 23.58 -30.09
C ALA A 415 9.44 22.89 -29.58
N VAL A 416 9.30 21.68 -29.01
CA VAL A 416 10.39 20.82 -28.54
C VAL A 416 10.25 19.38 -29.04
N THR A 417 11.37 18.68 -29.17
CA THR A 417 11.37 17.22 -29.37
C THR A 417 11.05 16.48 -28.07
N SER A 418 10.67 15.20 -28.16
CA SER A 418 10.46 14.36 -26.98
C SER A 418 11.72 14.26 -26.10
N GLY A 419 12.92 14.26 -26.70
CA GLY A 419 14.17 14.26 -25.94
C GLY A 419 14.37 15.55 -25.15
N GLN A 420 14.08 16.70 -25.76
CA GLN A 420 14.17 18.01 -25.09
C GLN A 420 13.09 18.18 -24.02
N ALA A 421 11.87 17.66 -24.23
CA ALA A 421 10.84 17.65 -23.19
C ALA A 421 11.30 16.86 -21.94
N LYS A 422 12.01 15.75 -22.09
CA LYS A 422 12.60 15.03 -20.95
C LYS A 422 13.66 15.86 -20.22
N LEU A 423 14.46 16.62 -20.96
CA LEU A 423 15.44 17.53 -20.35
C LEU A 423 14.77 18.70 -19.61
N LEU A 424 13.70 19.27 -20.16
CA LEU A 424 12.88 20.29 -19.47
C LEU A 424 12.36 19.75 -18.13
N LEU A 425 11.83 18.52 -18.11
CA LEU A 425 11.36 17.88 -16.88
C LEU A 425 12.47 17.79 -15.82
N ILE A 426 13.68 17.37 -16.23
CA ILE A 426 14.84 17.28 -15.34
C ILE A 426 15.17 18.65 -14.75
N GLU A 427 15.28 19.70 -15.58
CA GLU A 427 15.62 21.05 -15.10
C GLU A 427 14.58 21.60 -14.09
N PHE A 428 13.28 21.36 -14.33
CA PHE A 428 12.23 21.74 -13.38
C PHE A 428 12.33 20.99 -12.05
N MET A 429 12.63 19.69 -12.12
CA MET A 429 12.83 18.86 -10.92
C MET A 429 14.15 19.15 -10.20
N ASP A 430 15.12 19.76 -10.88
CA ASP A 430 16.37 20.25 -10.29
C ASP A 430 16.23 21.68 -9.72
N GLY A 431 15.02 22.25 -9.76
CA GLY A 431 14.65 23.49 -9.08
C GLY A 431 14.65 24.75 -9.96
N ASP A 432 14.73 24.61 -11.28
CA ASP A 432 14.53 25.75 -12.18
C ASP A 432 13.10 26.29 -12.02
N LYS A 433 12.97 27.62 -11.92
CA LYS A 433 11.69 28.31 -11.68
C LYS A 433 11.11 28.98 -12.92
N ARG A 434 11.84 28.95 -14.04
CA ARG A 434 11.39 29.51 -15.31
C ARG A 434 10.24 28.71 -15.89
N THR A 435 9.52 29.35 -16.81
CA THR A 435 8.53 28.70 -17.66
C THR A 435 9.21 27.81 -18.71
N ALA A 436 8.44 26.92 -19.33
CA ALA A 436 8.95 26.07 -20.42
C ALA A 436 9.51 26.92 -21.57
N ASP A 437 8.80 27.96 -22.00
CA ASP A 437 9.22 28.82 -23.11
C ASP A 437 10.53 29.56 -22.82
N GLU A 438 10.65 30.13 -21.62
CA GLU A 438 11.88 30.81 -21.18
C GLU A 438 13.08 29.87 -21.16
N LEU A 439 12.88 28.63 -20.69
CA LEU A 439 13.96 27.64 -20.61
C LEU A 439 14.34 27.11 -22.00
N ILE A 440 13.35 26.90 -22.88
CA ILE A 440 13.57 26.51 -24.28
C ILE A 440 14.42 27.56 -24.98
N GLN A 441 14.07 28.85 -24.85
CA GLN A 441 14.82 29.95 -25.44
C GLN A 441 16.24 30.06 -24.84
N ALA A 442 16.35 30.04 -23.52
CA ALA A 442 17.64 30.18 -22.83
C ALA A 442 18.63 29.04 -23.17
N ARG A 443 18.12 27.83 -23.41
CA ARG A 443 18.92 26.66 -23.79
C ARG A 443 19.08 26.48 -25.30
N GLY A 444 18.38 27.28 -26.11
CA GLY A 444 18.34 27.15 -27.57
C GLY A 444 17.76 25.80 -28.00
N TRP A 445 16.69 25.34 -27.36
CA TRP A 445 16.06 24.04 -27.63
C TRP A 445 14.92 24.09 -28.65
N GLU A 446 14.73 25.21 -29.33
CA GLU A 446 13.73 25.33 -30.39
C GLU A 446 13.96 24.28 -31.49
N VAL A 447 12.87 23.65 -31.94
CA VAL A 447 12.93 22.64 -32.99
C VAL A 447 13.35 23.27 -34.32
N MET A 448 14.38 22.70 -34.94
CA MET A 448 14.82 23.09 -36.27
C MET A 448 13.84 22.54 -37.31
N SER A 449 13.05 23.43 -37.92
CA SER A 449 12.06 23.09 -38.95
C SER A 449 12.56 23.22 -40.39
N ASP A 450 13.76 23.79 -40.61
CA ASP A 450 14.35 23.96 -41.93
C ASP A 450 14.89 22.63 -42.49
N LEU A 451 14.10 22.01 -43.37
CA LEU A 451 14.46 20.76 -44.03
C LEU A 451 15.68 20.91 -44.95
N GLY A 452 15.91 22.07 -45.55
CA GLY A 452 17.05 22.31 -46.43
C GLY A 452 18.37 22.25 -45.66
N ARG A 453 18.41 22.92 -44.50
CA ARG A 453 19.56 22.85 -43.59
C ARG A 453 19.84 21.44 -43.08
N LEU A 454 18.80 20.65 -42.83
CA LEU A 454 18.90 19.23 -42.47
C LEU A 454 19.47 18.38 -43.60
N GLN A 455 19.09 18.66 -44.84
CA GLN A 455 19.54 17.97 -46.05
C GLN A 455 21.01 18.26 -46.36
N ASP A 456 21.45 19.50 -46.16
CA ASP A 456 22.86 19.89 -46.24
C ASP A 456 23.71 19.17 -45.19
N LEU A 457 23.24 19.15 -43.94
CA LEU A 457 23.93 18.45 -42.85
C LEU A 457 24.03 16.95 -43.15
N ALA A 458 22.95 16.33 -43.62
CA ALA A 458 22.91 14.93 -44.01
C ALA A 458 23.92 14.63 -45.13
N THR A 459 23.92 15.44 -46.18
CA THR A 459 24.85 15.30 -47.32
C THR A 459 26.31 15.42 -46.89
N GLN A 460 26.62 16.40 -46.03
CA GLN A 460 27.96 16.58 -45.49
C GLN A 460 28.39 15.40 -44.61
N LEU A 461 27.48 14.85 -43.80
CA LEU A 461 27.77 13.73 -42.90
C LEU A 461 27.97 12.42 -43.66
N LEU A 462 27.19 12.19 -44.71
CA LEU A 462 27.38 11.08 -45.65
C LEU A 462 28.75 11.17 -46.36
N GLY A 463 29.17 12.38 -46.76
CA GLY A 463 30.49 12.61 -47.36
C GLY A 463 31.65 12.35 -46.39
N LYS A 464 31.47 12.62 -45.09
CA LYS A 464 32.47 12.36 -44.04
C LYS A 464 32.55 10.89 -43.62
N HIS A 465 31.52 10.10 -43.90
CA HIS A 465 31.42 8.68 -43.50
C HIS A 465 31.05 7.79 -44.70
N PRO A 466 31.90 7.74 -45.75
CA PRO A 466 31.58 7.03 -46.99
C PRO A 466 31.47 5.51 -46.81
N LYS A 467 32.22 4.94 -45.86
CA LYS A 467 32.21 3.50 -45.58
C LYS A 467 30.86 3.07 -45.02
N GLU A 468 30.35 3.80 -44.03
CA GLU A 468 29.08 3.52 -43.38
C GLU A 468 27.89 3.74 -44.34
N ALA A 469 28.00 4.71 -45.26
CA ALA A 469 27.02 4.93 -46.31
C ALA A 469 26.96 3.76 -47.31
N ALA A 470 28.13 3.23 -47.72
CA ALA A 470 28.21 2.05 -48.58
C ALA A 470 27.64 0.79 -47.90
N GLU A 471 27.90 0.60 -46.60
CA GLU A 471 27.33 -0.51 -45.84
C GLU A 471 25.80 -0.45 -45.73
N TYR A 472 25.22 0.75 -45.61
CA TYR A 472 23.76 0.93 -45.64
C TYR A 472 23.18 0.47 -46.99
N LYS A 473 23.79 0.89 -48.11
CA LYS A 473 23.37 0.48 -49.46
C LYS A 473 23.54 -1.01 -49.72
N ALA A 474 24.54 -1.64 -49.11
CA ALA A 474 24.75 -3.09 -49.15
C ALA A 474 23.69 -3.88 -48.34
N GLY A 475 22.70 -3.22 -47.73
CA GLY A 475 21.58 -3.84 -47.04
C GLY A 475 21.65 -3.79 -45.51
N HIS A 476 22.73 -3.24 -44.93
CA HIS A 476 22.85 -3.10 -43.47
C HIS A 476 22.07 -1.90 -42.94
N LYS A 477 20.73 -1.97 -42.99
CA LYS A 477 19.80 -0.87 -42.63
C LYS A 477 20.00 -0.30 -41.22
N ARG A 478 20.62 -1.03 -40.28
CA ARG A 478 20.98 -0.53 -38.94
C ARG A 478 21.96 0.65 -38.98
N ARG A 479 22.70 0.85 -40.07
CA ARG A 479 23.58 2.02 -40.25
C ARG A 479 22.83 3.35 -40.31
N LEU A 480 21.54 3.34 -40.62
CA LEU A 480 20.71 4.54 -40.53
C LEU A 480 20.72 5.14 -39.11
N ASN A 481 20.66 4.29 -38.07
CA ASN A 481 20.66 4.73 -36.68
C ASN A 481 21.97 5.44 -36.29
N PHE A 482 23.09 5.06 -36.90
CA PHE A 482 24.37 5.75 -36.71
C PHE A 482 24.32 7.18 -37.25
N PHE A 483 23.82 7.36 -38.47
CA PHE A 483 23.67 8.68 -39.09
C PHE A 483 22.65 9.54 -38.35
N VAL A 484 21.51 8.96 -37.94
CA VAL A 484 20.52 9.65 -37.11
C VAL A 484 21.17 10.14 -35.82
N ALA A 485 21.92 9.29 -35.09
CA ALA A 485 22.60 9.70 -33.86
C ALA A 485 23.60 10.84 -34.09
N LYS A 486 24.35 10.81 -35.20
CA LYS A 486 25.32 11.86 -35.55
C LYS A 486 24.66 13.19 -35.90
N ILE A 487 23.57 13.18 -36.66
CA ILE A 487 22.81 14.41 -36.97
C ILE A 487 22.14 14.95 -35.71
N MET A 488 21.55 14.09 -34.87
CA MET A 488 20.97 14.50 -33.60
C MET A 488 22.02 15.14 -32.67
N ALA A 489 23.23 14.60 -32.62
CA ALA A 489 24.34 15.20 -31.86
C ALA A 489 24.78 16.54 -32.45
N ALA A 490 24.93 16.64 -33.78
CA ALA A 490 25.34 17.87 -34.47
C ALA A 490 24.30 18.99 -34.33
N THR A 491 23.02 18.64 -34.26
CA THR A 491 21.91 19.59 -34.05
C THR A 491 21.56 19.80 -32.58
N LYS A 492 22.34 19.23 -31.65
CA LYS A 492 22.07 19.27 -30.19
C LYS A 492 20.63 18.86 -29.83
N GLY A 493 20.04 17.94 -30.59
CA GLY A 493 18.67 17.46 -30.39
C GLY A 493 17.56 18.37 -30.91
N GLN A 494 17.88 19.47 -31.61
CA GLN A 494 16.90 20.38 -32.20
C GLN A 494 16.13 19.78 -33.37
N ALA A 495 16.71 18.81 -34.09
CA ALA A 495 16.03 18.18 -35.22
C ALA A 495 15.07 17.07 -34.76
N ARG A 496 13.95 16.90 -35.46
CA ARG A 496 13.00 15.81 -35.17
C ARG A 496 13.56 14.47 -35.70
N PRO A 497 13.62 13.40 -34.90
CA PRO A 497 14.16 12.11 -35.33
C PRO A 497 13.48 11.54 -36.59
N GLN A 498 12.17 11.78 -36.74
CA GLN A 498 11.38 11.35 -37.90
C GLN A 498 11.80 12.10 -39.18
N ASP A 499 11.96 13.42 -39.10
CA ASP A 499 12.42 14.24 -40.23
C ASP A 499 13.87 13.90 -40.60
N VAL A 500 14.75 13.76 -39.60
CA VAL A 500 16.15 13.31 -39.81
C VAL A 500 16.18 11.96 -40.51
N SER A 501 15.37 11.00 -40.05
CA SER A 501 15.30 9.67 -40.64
C SER A 501 14.74 9.69 -42.07
N ARG A 502 13.76 10.56 -42.35
CA ARG A 502 13.21 10.74 -43.70
C ARG A 502 14.25 11.32 -44.65
N VAL A 503 14.84 12.46 -44.28
CA VAL A 503 15.87 13.14 -45.09
C VAL A 503 17.09 12.26 -45.32
N LEU A 504 17.55 11.52 -44.30
CA LEU A 504 18.67 10.60 -44.46
C LEU A 504 18.38 9.46 -45.43
N LYS A 505 17.16 8.92 -45.42
CA LYS A 505 16.75 7.88 -46.38
C LYS A 505 16.73 8.44 -47.79
N GLU A 506 16.11 9.60 -47.99
CA GLU A 506 16.08 10.29 -49.28
C GLU A 506 17.51 10.51 -49.81
N CYS A 507 18.42 11.05 -49.00
CA CYS A 507 19.81 11.28 -49.42
C CYS A 507 20.65 10.00 -49.63
N LEU A 508 20.32 8.90 -48.94
CA LEU A 508 21.00 7.61 -49.07
C LEU A 508 20.47 6.77 -50.25
N ASP A 509 19.22 7.00 -50.65
CA ASP A 509 18.54 6.29 -51.74
C ASP A 509 18.66 7.05 -53.08
N GLU A 510 18.86 8.37 -53.09
CA GLU A 510 19.11 9.19 -54.30
C GLU A 510 20.57 9.12 -54.81
N LYS A 511 21.52 8.73 -53.96
CA LYS A 511 22.91 8.45 -54.34
C LYS A 511 23.13 6.97 -54.41
#